data_AF-A0A1C5QPS6-F1
#
_entry.id   AF-A0A1C5QPS6-F1
#
_cell.length_a   1.000
_cell.length_b   1.000
_cell.length_c   1.000
_cell.angle_alpha   90.00
_cell.angle_beta   90.00
_cell.angle_gamma   90.00
#
_symmetry.space_group_name_H-M   'P 1'
#
loop_
_entity.id
_entity.type
_entity.pdbx_description
1 polymer ?
#
loop_
_entity_poly.entity_id
_entity_poly.type
_entity_poly.pdbx_seq_one_letter_code
_entity_poly.pdbx_strand_id
1 'polypeptide(L)'
;MSAAGKNDVYYCGDEDDGHAKKNKWMKTWLPNDTNEEEDDKEWFWFDKEGKVFRAGVNTAAETAANAEKYKLDEGTLVPDDNKVATLIGKKKVNSKDYWFRNDGVMLSKFYKIDDAMYYFGGADDGSMKTGSQSIKDNTGDTYKFYFYTKDQSTEKYATPEDGNKLKKGAGVVGNQSNKLYYYGLLLTADDYKYQVATLEDQNGQKYDFIINSNGSIQHSYGTTYKEDGDELIVVDESTKTTKKDGSKGTAEYVEDGQYKYGFKFGVTNKVSDVDLSEFYR
;
A
#
# COMPACT_ATOMS: atom_id res chain seq x y z
N MET A 1 34.44 9.17 0.34
CA MET A 1 33.38 9.92 -0.38
C MET A 1 33.60 9.81 -1.88
N SER A 2 33.09 8.74 -2.49
CA SER A 2 32.68 8.72 -3.89
C SER A 2 31.35 7.96 -3.90
N ALA A 3 30.25 8.64 -4.22
CA ALA A 3 28.98 7.99 -4.53
C ALA A 3 29.26 6.85 -5.51
N ALA A 4 28.69 5.65 -5.28
CA ALA A 4 28.85 4.49 -6.15
C ALA A 4 28.73 4.94 -7.62
N GLY A 5 29.89 5.04 -8.28
CA GLY A 5 30.06 5.89 -9.43
C GLY A 5 29.33 5.35 -10.66
N LYS A 6 29.31 6.19 -11.70
CA LYS A 6 28.88 5.90 -13.09
C LYS A 6 29.58 4.70 -13.75
N ASN A 7 30.39 3.93 -13.01
CA ASN A 7 31.18 2.81 -13.50
C ASN A 7 30.35 1.54 -13.48
N ASP A 8 30.51 0.69 -14.50
CA ASP A 8 29.88 -0.61 -14.54
C ASP A 8 30.39 -1.51 -13.41
N VAL A 9 29.47 -2.20 -12.72
CA VAL A 9 29.80 -3.15 -11.64
C VAL A 9 29.37 -4.54 -12.09
N TYR A 10 30.27 -5.51 -11.91
CA TYR A 10 30.11 -6.91 -12.28
C TYR A 10 30.30 -7.78 -11.04
N TYR A 11 29.71 -8.97 -11.06
CA TYR A 11 29.94 -10.01 -10.05
C TYR A 11 30.53 -11.24 -10.72
N CYS A 12 31.74 -11.64 -10.35
CA CYS A 12 32.47 -12.76 -10.95
C CYS A 12 32.40 -14.07 -10.14
N GLY A 13 31.72 -14.08 -9.00
CA GLY A 13 31.71 -15.25 -8.11
C GLY A 13 33.02 -15.40 -7.34
N ASP A 14 33.26 -16.61 -6.84
CA ASP A 14 34.45 -16.95 -6.06
C ASP A 14 35.70 -17.01 -6.95
N GLU A 15 36.88 -17.08 -6.31
CA GLU A 15 38.20 -17.02 -6.96
C GLU A 15 38.38 -18.02 -8.12
N ASP A 16 37.67 -19.16 -8.08
CA ASP A 16 37.76 -20.22 -9.08
C ASP A 16 36.82 -20.04 -10.29
N ASP A 17 35.84 -19.13 -10.23
CA ASP A 17 34.85 -18.95 -11.30
C ASP A 17 35.30 -17.91 -12.33
N GLY A 18 35.76 -16.74 -11.85
CA GLY A 18 36.34 -15.66 -12.66
C GLY A 18 35.42 -15.05 -13.75
N HIS A 19 34.25 -15.63 -13.99
CA HIS A 19 33.34 -15.25 -15.07
C HIS A 19 32.17 -14.41 -14.54
N ALA A 20 32.01 -13.22 -15.13
CA ALA A 20 30.90 -12.32 -14.80
C ALA A 20 29.54 -13.01 -14.98
N LYS A 21 28.71 -12.95 -13.93
CA LYS A 21 27.34 -13.48 -13.94
C LYS A 21 26.44 -12.60 -14.78
N LYS A 22 25.56 -13.24 -15.57
CA LYS A 22 24.72 -12.59 -16.59
C LYS A 22 23.29 -13.11 -16.53
N ASN A 23 22.32 -12.21 -16.73
CA ASN A 23 20.88 -12.50 -16.68
C ASN A 23 20.45 -13.29 -15.44
N LYS A 24 20.96 -12.91 -14.27
CA LYS A 24 20.70 -13.64 -13.03
C LYS A 24 20.61 -12.71 -11.82
N TRP A 25 19.85 -13.18 -10.83
CA TRP A 25 19.86 -12.65 -9.47
C TRP A 25 21.06 -13.16 -8.70
N MET A 26 21.71 -12.29 -7.94
CA MET A 26 22.72 -12.66 -6.95
C MET A 26 22.45 -11.92 -5.64
N LYS A 27 22.67 -12.62 -4.53
CA LYS A 27 22.64 -12.04 -3.17
C LYS A 27 24.09 -11.84 -2.73
N THR A 28 24.50 -10.60 -2.51
CA THR A 28 25.90 -10.23 -2.23
C THR A 28 25.95 -8.89 -1.50
N TRP A 29 27.12 -8.46 -1.06
CA TRP A 29 27.31 -7.14 -0.45
C TRP A 29 27.17 -5.99 -1.44
N LEU A 30 26.98 -4.78 -0.89
CA LEU A 30 27.05 -3.56 -1.69
C LEU A 30 28.43 -3.46 -2.36
N PRO A 31 28.54 -2.93 -3.60
CA PRO A 31 29.82 -2.87 -4.31
C PRO A 31 30.93 -2.07 -3.61
N ASN A 32 30.57 -1.23 -2.64
CA ASN A 32 31.48 -0.39 -1.87
C ASN A 32 31.52 -0.81 -0.38
N ASP A 33 30.94 -1.95 -0.03
CA ASP A 33 31.03 -2.44 1.33
C ASP A 33 32.48 -2.79 1.66
N THR A 34 32.90 -2.43 2.87
CA THR A 34 34.26 -2.70 3.36
C THR A 34 34.24 -3.52 4.65
N ASN A 35 33.04 -3.80 5.17
CA ASN A 35 32.82 -4.62 6.35
C ASN A 35 31.74 -5.65 6.05
N GLU A 36 32.11 -6.66 5.28
CA GLU A 36 31.21 -7.67 4.74
C GLU A 36 30.76 -8.67 5.82
N GLU A 37 29.54 -8.50 6.33
CA GLU A 37 28.87 -9.48 7.21
C GLU A 37 27.79 -10.24 6.44
N GLU A 38 27.57 -11.52 6.76
CA GLU A 38 26.64 -12.37 5.99
C GLU A 38 25.20 -11.86 5.95
N ASP A 39 24.77 -11.12 6.97
CA ASP A 39 23.45 -10.50 7.09
C ASP A 39 23.30 -9.17 6.34
N ASP A 40 24.40 -8.57 5.87
CA ASP A 40 24.41 -7.34 5.07
C ASP A 40 24.18 -7.59 3.56
N LYS A 41 24.06 -8.87 3.15
CA LYS A 41 23.86 -9.22 1.73
C LYS A 41 22.48 -8.81 1.22
N GLU A 42 22.51 -8.12 0.10
CA GLU A 42 21.34 -7.60 -0.61
C GLU A 42 21.17 -8.28 -1.98
N TRP A 43 19.97 -8.21 -2.54
CA TRP A 43 19.67 -8.79 -3.86
C TRP A 43 19.92 -7.81 -5.00
N PHE A 44 20.64 -8.28 -6.02
CA PHE A 44 20.99 -7.53 -7.22
C PHE A 44 20.64 -8.31 -8.49
N TRP A 45 20.23 -7.59 -9.53
CA TRP A 45 20.04 -8.17 -10.86
C TRP A 45 21.21 -7.81 -11.79
N PHE A 46 21.85 -8.82 -12.36
CA PHE A 46 22.89 -8.67 -13.37
C PHE A 46 22.29 -8.88 -14.78
N ASP A 47 22.46 -7.90 -15.66
CA ASP A 47 21.90 -7.91 -17.01
C ASP A 47 22.63 -8.85 -17.98
N LYS A 48 22.31 -8.75 -19.28
CA LYS A 48 22.90 -9.61 -20.32
C LYS A 48 24.38 -9.32 -20.57
N GLU A 49 24.83 -8.10 -20.28
CA GLU A 49 26.24 -7.72 -20.29
C GLU A 49 26.96 -8.14 -18.99
N GLY A 50 26.20 -8.48 -17.95
CA GLY A 50 26.69 -8.87 -16.63
C GLY A 50 26.88 -7.69 -15.69
N LYS A 51 26.26 -6.55 -16.02
CA LYS A 51 26.30 -5.33 -15.23
C LYS A 51 25.15 -5.32 -14.25
N VAL A 52 25.39 -4.82 -13.04
CA VAL A 52 24.31 -4.59 -12.07
C VAL A 52 23.30 -3.57 -12.63
N PHE A 53 22.01 -3.89 -12.53
CA PHE A 53 20.96 -2.93 -12.84
C PHE A 53 20.80 -1.92 -11.71
N ARG A 54 20.88 -0.63 -12.06
CA ARG A 54 20.78 0.50 -11.12
C ARG A 54 19.84 1.56 -11.66
N ALA A 55 19.03 2.15 -10.78
CA ALA A 55 18.25 3.33 -11.10
C ALA A 55 19.18 4.47 -11.57
N GLY A 56 18.81 5.18 -12.64
CA GLY A 56 19.56 6.33 -13.16
C GLY A 56 20.84 6.02 -13.96
N VAL A 57 21.30 4.76 -14.03
CA VAL A 57 22.50 4.38 -14.81
C VAL A 57 22.13 3.58 -16.07
N ASN A 58 21.34 2.51 -15.89
CA ASN A 58 20.98 1.56 -16.97
C ASN A 58 19.51 1.70 -17.39
N THR A 59 18.99 2.94 -17.36
CA THR A 59 17.56 3.28 -17.21
C THR A 59 16.59 2.50 -18.12
N ALA A 60 15.71 1.71 -17.49
CA ALA A 60 14.40 1.31 -17.99
C ALA A 60 13.28 2.18 -17.37
N ALA A 61 12.11 2.21 -18.01
CA ALA A 61 11.02 3.18 -17.87
C ALA A 61 10.51 3.49 -16.44
N GLU A 62 10.08 4.75 -16.28
CA GLU A 62 9.54 5.40 -15.07
C GLU A 62 10.50 5.39 -13.87
N THR A 63 11.06 6.56 -13.59
CA THR A 63 11.87 6.84 -12.41
C THR A 63 10.99 7.59 -11.42
N ALA A 64 10.80 7.03 -10.23
CA ALA A 64 10.20 7.73 -9.10
C ALA A 64 11.29 8.04 -8.06
N ALA A 65 10.99 8.95 -7.15
CA ALA A 65 11.90 9.39 -6.10
C ALA A 65 11.28 9.15 -4.73
N ASN A 66 12.11 9.20 -3.69
CA ASN A 66 11.69 9.20 -2.28
C ASN A 66 10.84 7.99 -1.89
N ALA A 67 11.26 6.78 -2.27
CA ALA A 67 10.61 5.56 -1.81
C ALA A 67 11.04 5.24 -0.38
N GLU A 68 10.13 5.43 0.58
CA GLU A 68 10.37 5.17 1.99
C GLU A 68 9.97 3.73 2.34
N LYS A 69 10.85 2.98 2.99
CA LYS A 69 10.59 1.59 3.37
C LYS A 69 9.69 1.51 4.60
N TYR A 70 8.74 0.58 4.59
CA TYR A 70 7.84 0.29 5.71
C TYR A 70 7.91 -1.20 6.09
N LYS A 71 7.57 -1.48 7.34
CA LYS A 71 7.33 -2.81 7.89
C LYS A 71 5.91 -2.89 8.47
N LEU A 72 5.37 -4.11 8.52
CA LEU A 72 4.10 -4.39 9.18
C LEU A 72 4.42 -4.90 10.59
N ASP A 73 4.04 -4.11 11.59
CA ASP A 73 4.37 -4.29 13.00
C ASP A 73 3.06 -4.28 13.79
N GLU A 74 2.64 -5.44 14.31
CA GLU A 74 1.37 -5.60 15.05
C GLU A 74 0.14 -5.04 14.29
N GLY A 75 0.11 -5.21 12.97
CA GLY A 75 -0.97 -4.72 12.10
C GLY A 75 -0.83 -3.27 11.63
N THR A 76 0.16 -2.54 12.13
CA THR A 76 0.46 -1.17 11.73
C THR A 76 1.57 -1.13 10.68
N LEU A 77 1.38 -0.37 9.60
CA LEU A 77 2.46 0.00 8.70
C LEU A 77 3.28 1.14 9.33
N VAL A 78 4.54 0.84 9.66
CA VAL A 78 5.47 1.80 10.27
C VAL A 78 6.77 1.92 9.46
N PRO A 79 7.44 3.10 9.44
CA PRO A 79 8.70 3.27 8.75
C PRO A 79 9.77 2.27 9.22
N ASP A 80 10.50 1.68 8.28
CA ASP A 80 11.58 0.72 8.51
C ASP A 80 12.94 1.45 8.40
N ASP A 81 13.43 1.94 9.54
CA ASP A 81 14.72 2.61 9.73
C ASP A 81 14.93 3.91 8.92
N ASN A 82 13.87 4.65 8.57
CA ASN A 82 13.94 5.85 7.71
C ASN A 82 14.73 5.62 6.41
N LYS A 83 14.75 4.38 5.91
CA LYS A 83 15.45 4.03 4.68
C LYS A 83 14.67 4.59 3.50
N VAL A 84 15.11 5.73 3.01
CA VAL A 84 14.55 6.40 1.82
C VAL A 84 15.45 6.16 0.62
N ALA A 85 14.92 5.44 -0.38
CA ALA A 85 15.56 5.36 -1.68
C ALA A 85 15.24 6.64 -2.47
N THR A 86 16.24 7.50 -2.63
CA THR A 86 16.09 8.80 -3.33
C THR A 86 15.77 8.65 -4.81
N LEU A 87 16.07 7.48 -5.40
CA LEU A 87 15.83 7.19 -6.80
C LEU A 87 15.54 5.71 -6.97
N ILE A 88 14.47 5.38 -7.69
CA ILE A 88 14.12 4.00 -8.01
C ILE A 88 13.91 3.81 -9.51
N GLY A 89 14.25 2.63 -9.99
CA GLY A 89 14.10 2.23 -11.38
C GLY A 89 13.35 0.90 -11.49
N LYS A 90 12.36 0.84 -12.37
CA LYS A 90 11.57 -0.38 -12.60
C LYS A 90 12.19 -1.22 -13.71
N LYS A 91 12.23 -2.54 -13.50
CA LYS A 91 12.64 -3.52 -14.51
C LYS A 91 11.73 -4.74 -14.47
N LYS A 92 11.38 -5.22 -15.67
CA LYS A 92 10.71 -6.50 -15.83
C LYS A 92 11.74 -7.62 -15.93
N VAL A 93 11.64 -8.62 -15.05
CA VAL A 93 12.47 -9.83 -15.05
C VAL A 93 11.53 -11.03 -15.01
N ASN A 94 11.64 -11.94 -15.99
CA ASN A 94 10.77 -13.11 -16.10
C ASN A 94 9.27 -12.78 -15.94
N SER A 95 8.81 -11.76 -16.66
CA SER A 95 7.44 -11.24 -16.66
C SER A 95 6.96 -10.56 -15.37
N LYS A 96 7.75 -10.55 -14.29
CA LYS A 96 7.45 -9.86 -13.03
C LYS A 96 8.11 -8.49 -12.99
N ASP A 97 7.47 -7.54 -12.31
CA ASP A 97 8.00 -6.18 -12.13
C ASP A 97 8.81 -6.11 -10.83
N TYR A 98 10.05 -5.62 -10.91
CA TYR A 98 10.98 -5.41 -9.80
C TYR A 98 11.49 -3.98 -9.82
N TRP A 99 11.73 -3.42 -8.64
CA TRP A 99 12.15 -2.04 -8.48
C TRP A 99 13.50 -2.04 -7.77
N PHE A 100 14.38 -1.13 -8.15
CA PHE A 100 15.77 -1.10 -7.70
C PHE A 100 16.16 0.31 -7.30
N ARG A 101 17.00 0.43 -6.27
CA ARG A 101 17.60 1.69 -5.85
C ARG A 101 18.72 2.13 -6.82
N ASN A 102 19.28 3.31 -6.60
CA ASN A 102 20.45 3.81 -7.33
C ASN A 102 21.74 3.03 -7.05
N ASP A 103 21.87 2.42 -5.88
CA ASP A 103 22.98 1.51 -5.53
C ASP A 103 22.81 0.09 -6.11
N GLY A 104 21.64 -0.22 -6.68
CA GLY A 104 21.34 -1.47 -7.39
C GLY A 104 20.61 -2.50 -6.56
N VAL A 105 20.38 -2.21 -5.28
CA VAL A 105 19.63 -3.11 -4.41
C VAL A 105 18.17 -3.16 -4.83
N MET A 106 17.64 -4.37 -4.90
CA MET A 106 16.24 -4.66 -5.15
C MET A 106 15.36 -4.25 -3.96
N LEU A 107 14.23 -3.61 -4.22
CA LEU A 107 13.23 -3.36 -3.19
C LEU A 107 12.55 -4.67 -2.76
N SER A 108 12.28 -4.81 -1.46
CA SER A 108 11.52 -5.91 -0.85
C SER A 108 10.64 -5.35 0.28
N LYS A 109 9.63 -6.11 0.75
CA LYS A 109 8.66 -5.62 1.77
C LYS A 109 7.84 -4.43 1.27
N PHE A 110 7.44 -3.50 2.14
CA PHE A 110 6.58 -2.37 1.81
C PHE A 110 7.39 -1.12 1.50
N TYR A 111 6.89 -0.32 0.56
CA TYR A 111 7.43 1.01 0.28
C TYR A 111 6.31 2.01 0.00
N LYS A 112 6.36 3.17 0.64
CA LYS A 112 5.54 4.33 0.29
C LYS A 112 6.25 5.14 -0.78
N ILE A 113 5.56 5.40 -1.89
CA ILE A 113 6.12 6.05 -3.08
C ILE A 113 5.04 6.95 -3.66
N ASP A 114 5.31 8.25 -3.72
CA ASP A 114 4.34 9.28 -4.13
C ASP A 114 2.99 9.12 -3.40
N ASP A 115 3.02 8.92 -2.07
CA ASP A 115 1.83 8.69 -1.22
C ASP A 115 1.01 7.43 -1.58
N ALA A 116 1.60 6.49 -2.30
CA ALA A 116 1.00 5.17 -2.54
C ALA A 116 1.85 4.07 -1.90
N MET A 117 1.21 3.14 -1.20
CA MET A 117 1.88 1.99 -0.59
C MET A 117 2.03 0.86 -1.61
N TYR A 118 3.22 0.33 -1.80
CA TYR A 118 3.52 -0.82 -2.66
C TYR A 118 4.09 -1.96 -1.82
N TYR A 119 3.88 -3.20 -2.26
CA TYR A 119 4.44 -4.38 -1.61
C TYR A 119 5.22 -5.25 -2.61
N PHE A 120 6.43 -5.64 -2.23
CA PHE A 120 7.38 -6.38 -3.06
C PHE A 120 7.64 -7.81 -2.53
N GLY A 121 6.75 -8.32 -1.67
CA GLY A 121 6.91 -9.66 -1.09
C GLY A 121 7.91 -9.71 0.07
N GLY A 122 8.38 -10.92 0.40
CA GLY A 122 9.40 -11.14 1.41
C GLY A 122 10.79 -10.63 1.00
N ALA A 123 11.76 -10.74 1.91
CA ALA A 123 13.13 -10.26 1.70
C ALA A 123 13.80 -10.86 0.44
N ASP A 124 13.47 -12.12 0.11
CA ASP A 124 14.04 -12.85 -1.03
C ASP A 124 13.08 -12.95 -2.24
N ASP A 125 12.00 -12.15 -2.28
CA ASP A 125 11.04 -12.16 -3.40
C ASP A 125 11.24 -10.97 -4.33
N GLY A 126 11.06 -9.75 -3.82
CA GLY A 126 11.21 -8.47 -4.53
C GLY A 126 10.24 -8.19 -5.67
N SER A 127 9.40 -9.15 -6.05
CA SER A 127 8.43 -8.94 -7.12
C SER A 127 7.24 -8.11 -6.63
N MET A 128 6.94 -7.02 -7.34
CA MET A 128 5.81 -6.13 -7.03
C MET A 128 4.49 -6.92 -7.06
N LYS A 129 3.73 -6.84 -5.97
CA LYS A 129 2.46 -7.55 -5.80
C LYS A 129 1.28 -6.73 -6.34
N THR A 130 0.24 -7.45 -6.74
CA THR A 130 -1.05 -6.89 -7.19
C THR A 130 -2.17 -7.81 -6.75
N GLY A 131 -3.39 -7.29 -6.65
CA GLY A 131 -4.57 -8.03 -6.21
C GLY A 131 -4.55 -8.30 -4.70
N SER A 132 -5.37 -9.27 -4.28
CA SER A 132 -5.45 -9.67 -2.87
C SER A 132 -4.19 -10.38 -2.42
N GLN A 133 -3.66 -10.00 -1.25
CA GLN A 133 -2.50 -10.60 -0.59
C GLN A 133 -2.85 -10.90 0.87
N SER A 134 -2.29 -11.99 1.41
CA SER A 134 -2.30 -12.27 2.85
C SER A 134 -0.87 -12.15 3.35
N ILE A 135 -0.63 -11.20 4.24
CA ILE A 135 0.70 -10.80 4.68
C ILE A 135 0.78 -10.99 6.18
N LYS A 136 1.85 -11.63 6.64
CA LYS A 136 2.12 -11.78 8.07
C LYS A 136 2.89 -10.58 8.60
N ASP A 137 2.52 -10.12 9.78
CA ASP A 137 3.29 -9.15 10.53
C ASP A 137 4.52 -9.82 11.20
N ASN A 138 5.19 -9.08 12.09
CA ASN A 138 6.30 -9.54 12.90
C ASN A 138 5.91 -10.56 13.99
N THR A 139 4.66 -10.56 14.47
CA THR A 139 4.17 -11.50 15.50
C THR A 139 3.63 -12.81 14.93
N GLY A 140 3.37 -12.85 13.61
CA GLY A 140 2.88 -14.00 12.88
C GLY A 140 1.40 -13.91 12.49
N ASP A 141 0.71 -12.85 12.92
CA ASP A 141 -0.68 -12.56 12.60
C ASP A 141 -0.84 -12.18 11.13
N THR A 142 -1.97 -12.60 10.55
CA THR A 142 -2.21 -12.48 9.10
C THR A 142 -3.19 -11.38 8.77
N TYR A 143 -2.71 -10.41 8.02
CA TYR A 143 -3.48 -9.25 7.56
C TYR A 143 -3.79 -9.36 6.07
N LYS A 144 -4.97 -8.86 5.67
CA LYS A 144 -5.42 -8.88 4.28
C LYS A 144 -5.10 -7.55 3.63
N PHE A 145 -4.42 -7.63 2.50
CA PHE A 145 -4.12 -6.47 1.67
C PHE A 145 -4.74 -6.60 0.29
N TYR A 146 -4.98 -5.47 -0.37
CA TYR A 146 -5.34 -5.40 -1.78
C TYR A 146 -4.55 -4.30 -2.48
N PHE A 147 -3.92 -4.66 -3.59
CA PHE A 147 -3.17 -3.74 -4.45
C PHE A 147 -3.81 -3.68 -5.84
N TYR A 148 -3.86 -2.51 -6.47
CA TYR A 148 -4.49 -2.36 -7.78
C TYR A 148 -3.79 -3.22 -8.85
N THR A 149 -4.58 -3.91 -9.67
CA THR A 149 -4.06 -4.76 -10.77
C THR A 149 -3.79 -3.99 -12.05
N LYS A 150 -4.22 -2.74 -12.12
CA LYS A 150 -4.08 -1.79 -13.23
C LYS A 150 -4.02 -0.36 -12.69
N ASP A 151 -3.57 0.58 -13.52
CA ASP A 151 -3.63 2.01 -13.21
C ASP A 151 -5.08 2.47 -12.99
N GLN A 152 -5.28 3.35 -12.01
CA GLN A 152 -6.56 3.99 -11.75
C GLN A 152 -6.68 5.35 -12.45
N SER A 153 -7.92 5.79 -12.65
CA SER A 153 -8.22 7.15 -13.13
C SER A 153 -8.12 8.13 -11.96
N THR A 154 -7.40 9.22 -12.16
CA THR A 154 -7.25 10.31 -11.17
C THR A 154 -8.55 11.07 -10.92
N GLU A 155 -9.58 10.92 -11.76
CA GLU A 155 -10.89 11.56 -11.57
C GLU A 155 -11.69 10.97 -10.40
N LYS A 156 -11.41 9.71 -10.05
CA LYS A 156 -12.21 8.94 -9.06
C LYS A 156 -11.36 8.29 -7.98
N TYR A 157 -10.05 8.30 -8.14
CA TYR A 157 -9.10 7.62 -7.30
C TYR A 157 -7.85 8.47 -7.18
N ALA A 158 -7.45 8.76 -5.95
CA ALA A 158 -6.25 9.50 -5.66
C ALA A 158 -5.67 9.03 -4.33
N THR A 159 -4.37 9.26 -4.13
CA THR A 159 -3.75 9.02 -2.84
C THR A 159 -4.34 9.95 -1.77
N PRO A 160 -4.38 9.51 -0.50
CA PRO A 160 -5.18 10.19 0.53
C PRO A 160 -4.58 11.53 0.95
N GLU A 161 -3.26 11.67 1.00
CA GLU A 161 -2.59 12.90 1.47
C GLU A 161 -2.30 13.85 0.30
N ASP A 162 -1.63 13.35 -0.75
CA ASP A 162 -1.09 14.20 -1.82
C ASP A 162 -1.99 14.29 -3.06
N GLY A 163 -3.01 13.44 -3.17
CA GLY A 163 -3.88 13.40 -4.35
C GLY A 163 -3.20 12.87 -5.61
N ASN A 164 -2.15 12.06 -5.46
CA ASN A 164 -1.38 11.51 -6.56
C ASN A 164 -2.13 10.38 -7.29
N LYS A 165 -1.64 10.03 -8.47
CA LYS A 165 -2.20 8.94 -9.27
C LYS A 165 -1.88 7.56 -8.65
N LEU A 166 -2.93 6.78 -8.38
CA LEU A 166 -2.81 5.39 -7.99
C LEU A 166 -2.50 4.49 -9.21
N LYS A 167 -1.26 4.01 -9.30
CA LYS A 167 -0.78 3.14 -10.38
C LYS A 167 -1.02 1.65 -10.09
N LYS A 168 -0.84 0.79 -11.09
CA LYS A 168 -0.77 -0.66 -10.87
C LYS A 168 0.25 -0.99 -9.76
N GLY A 169 -0.17 -1.76 -8.77
CA GLY A 169 0.62 -2.16 -7.62
C GLY A 169 0.44 -1.27 -6.39
N ALA A 170 -0.17 -0.09 -6.54
CA ALA A 170 -0.50 0.77 -5.40
C ALA A 170 -1.56 0.10 -4.52
N GLY A 171 -1.45 0.25 -3.21
CA GLY A 171 -2.41 -0.18 -2.22
C GLY A 171 -3.74 0.52 -2.43
N VAL A 172 -4.83 -0.23 -2.30
CA VAL A 172 -6.18 0.35 -2.39
C VAL A 172 -6.41 1.32 -1.23
N VAL A 173 -6.97 2.48 -1.55
CA VAL A 173 -7.55 3.40 -0.58
C VAL A 173 -9.02 3.53 -0.92
N GLY A 174 -9.91 3.39 0.07
CA GLY A 174 -11.35 3.41 -0.11
C GLY A 174 -11.97 2.05 -0.48
N ASN A 175 -13.09 2.08 -1.20
CA ASN A 175 -13.88 0.90 -1.53
C ASN A 175 -13.23 0.07 -2.65
N GLN A 176 -13.00 -1.21 -2.37
CA GLN A 176 -12.72 -2.22 -3.38
C GLN A 176 -13.59 -3.44 -3.11
N SER A 177 -14.49 -3.73 -4.06
CA SER A 177 -15.40 -4.88 -3.97
C SER A 177 -16.22 -4.91 -2.67
N ASN A 178 -16.77 -3.75 -2.28
CA ASN A 178 -17.58 -3.54 -1.06
C ASN A 178 -16.84 -3.83 0.25
N LYS A 179 -15.51 -3.76 0.22
CA LYS A 179 -14.65 -3.76 1.40
C LYS A 179 -13.83 -2.48 1.44
N LEU A 180 -13.56 -2.00 2.64
CA LEU A 180 -12.82 -0.76 2.84
C LEU A 180 -11.34 -1.05 3.07
N TYR A 181 -10.47 -0.36 2.32
CA TYR A 181 -9.03 -0.49 2.47
C TYR A 181 -8.39 0.89 2.71
N TYR A 182 -7.26 0.91 3.40
CA TYR A 182 -6.43 2.08 3.61
C TYR A 182 -4.96 1.70 3.42
N TYR A 183 -4.25 2.38 2.51
CA TYR A 183 -2.93 1.99 2.01
C TYR A 183 -2.80 0.50 1.62
N GLY A 184 -3.90 -0.07 1.12
CA GLY A 184 -4.02 -1.47 0.75
C GLY A 184 -4.40 -2.40 1.89
N LEU A 185 -4.33 -2.00 3.17
CA LEU A 185 -4.75 -2.83 4.31
C LEU A 185 -6.28 -2.85 4.42
N LEU A 186 -6.88 -4.02 4.62
CA LEU A 186 -8.32 -4.16 4.88
C LEU A 186 -8.65 -3.62 6.27
N LEU A 187 -9.54 -2.64 6.35
CA LEU A 187 -10.07 -2.15 7.62
C LEU A 187 -11.20 -3.05 8.11
N THR A 188 -11.22 -3.36 9.40
CA THR A 188 -12.24 -4.16 10.09
C THR A 188 -12.77 -3.42 11.31
N ALA A 189 -13.97 -3.80 11.73
CA ALA A 189 -14.47 -3.43 13.05
C ALA A 189 -13.97 -4.47 14.06
N ASP A 190 -13.21 -4.01 15.05
CA ASP A 190 -12.48 -4.87 15.99
C ASP A 190 -13.08 -4.80 17.41
N ASP A 191 -13.56 -3.62 17.83
CA ASP A 191 -14.15 -3.41 19.17
C ASP A 191 -15.65 -3.76 19.21
N TYR A 192 -16.35 -3.54 18.10
CA TYR A 192 -17.79 -3.71 17.98
C TYR A 192 -18.13 -4.48 16.70
N LYS A 193 -19.33 -5.07 16.64
CA LYS A 193 -19.80 -5.71 15.41
C LYS A 193 -19.82 -4.76 14.19
N TYR A 194 -20.03 -3.47 14.44
CA TYR A 194 -19.97 -2.41 13.43
C TYR A 194 -19.26 -1.18 13.98
N GLN A 195 -18.37 -0.59 13.19
CA GLN A 195 -17.69 0.68 13.50
C GLN A 195 -17.69 1.60 12.28
N VAL A 196 -17.49 2.90 12.54
CA VAL A 196 -17.30 3.90 11.49
C VAL A 196 -15.80 4.08 11.24
N ALA A 197 -15.38 4.03 9.99
CA ALA A 197 -14.06 4.48 9.55
C ALA A 197 -14.26 5.69 8.64
N THR A 198 -13.63 6.82 8.98
CA THR A 198 -13.78 8.06 8.23
C THR A 198 -12.55 8.31 7.36
N LEU A 199 -12.75 8.36 6.04
CA LEU A 199 -11.72 8.80 5.11
C LEU A 199 -11.93 10.28 4.75
N GLU A 200 -10.86 11.00 4.49
CA GLU A 200 -10.88 12.41 4.07
C GLU A 200 -10.25 12.53 2.68
N ASP A 201 -10.84 13.35 1.80
CA ASP A 201 -10.20 13.73 0.53
C ASP A 201 -9.25 14.92 0.69
N GLN A 202 -8.55 15.27 -0.39
CA GLN A 202 -7.59 16.38 -0.38
C GLN A 202 -8.25 17.76 -0.16
N ASN A 203 -9.58 17.86 -0.26
CA ASN A 203 -10.33 19.09 -0.02
C ASN A 203 -10.89 19.16 1.41
N GLY A 204 -10.61 18.17 2.26
CA GLY A 204 -11.15 18.07 3.61
C GLY A 204 -12.57 17.51 3.68
N GLN A 205 -13.11 16.98 2.58
CA GLN A 205 -14.41 16.31 2.61
C GLN A 205 -14.26 14.95 3.29
N LYS A 206 -15.02 14.75 4.36
CA LYS A 206 -15.07 13.48 5.10
C LYS A 206 -16.12 12.54 4.52
N TYR A 207 -15.81 11.25 4.60
CA TYR A 207 -16.66 10.15 4.17
C TYR A 207 -16.68 9.07 5.24
N ASP A 208 -17.84 8.89 5.86
CA ASP A 208 -18.04 7.90 6.91
C ASP A 208 -18.42 6.56 6.31
N PHE A 209 -17.60 5.54 6.53
CA PHE A 209 -17.87 4.17 6.13
C PHE A 209 -18.26 3.33 7.33
N ILE A 210 -19.43 2.71 7.28
CA ILE A 210 -19.83 1.74 8.30
C ILE A 210 -19.28 0.38 7.86
N ILE A 211 -18.41 -0.23 8.66
CA ILE A 211 -17.82 -1.54 8.35
C ILE A 211 -18.15 -2.55 9.45
N ASN A 212 -18.10 -3.84 9.11
CA ASN A 212 -18.23 -4.92 10.08
C ASN A 212 -16.88 -5.62 10.31
N SER A 213 -16.85 -6.63 11.18
CA SER A 213 -15.65 -7.43 11.49
C SER A 213 -15.04 -8.20 10.30
N ASN A 214 -15.76 -8.32 9.18
CA ASN A 214 -15.22 -8.87 7.94
C ASN A 214 -14.69 -7.79 6.98
N GLY A 215 -14.75 -6.51 7.38
CA GLY A 215 -14.41 -5.33 6.59
C GLY A 215 -15.41 -5.01 5.48
N SER A 216 -16.60 -5.61 5.52
CA SER A 216 -17.65 -5.34 4.53
C SER A 216 -18.38 -4.03 4.85
N ILE A 217 -18.50 -3.17 3.84
CA ILE A 217 -19.15 -1.87 3.95
C ILE A 217 -20.67 -2.05 4.04
N GLN A 218 -21.28 -1.43 5.03
CA GLN A 218 -22.71 -1.32 5.22
C GLN A 218 -23.19 0.04 4.68
N HIS A 219 -24.29 0.03 3.91
CA HIS A 219 -24.71 1.22 3.17
C HIS A 219 -26.24 1.36 3.04
N SER A 220 -27.00 0.67 3.89
CA SER A 220 -28.46 0.78 3.92
C SER A 220 -28.88 2.10 4.56
N TYR A 221 -29.76 2.84 3.88
CA TYR A 221 -30.48 3.98 4.43
C TYR A 221 -31.54 3.55 5.47
N GLY A 222 -31.95 4.46 6.35
CA GLY A 222 -33.05 4.24 7.30
C GLY A 222 -32.81 3.05 8.24
N THR A 223 -31.56 2.75 8.55
CA THR A 223 -31.13 1.52 9.22
C THR A 223 -30.40 1.84 10.51
N THR A 224 -30.66 1.03 11.54
CA THR A 224 -29.89 1.06 12.80
C THR A 224 -29.09 -0.23 12.95
N TYR A 225 -27.78 -0.10 13.00
CA TYR A 225 -26.84 -1.19 13.29
C TYR A 225 -26.72 -1.36 14.80
N LYS A 226 -26.93 -2.59 15.27
CA LYS A 226 -27.04 -2.92 16.69
C LYS A 226 -26.13 -4.07 17.09
N GLU A 227 -25.77 -4.09 18.37
CA GLU A 227 -25.08 -5.19 19.06
C GLU A 227 -25.72 -5.34 20.44
N ASP A 228 -26.08 -6.58 20.80
CA ASP A 228 -26.73 -6.90 22.08
C ASP A 228 -27.97 -6.07 22.47
N GLY A 229 -28.65 -5.50 21.47
CA GLY A 229 -29.84 -4.66 21.63
C GLY A 229 -29.53 -3.16 21.68
N ASP A 230 -28.27 -2.81 21.91
CA ASP A 230 -27.78 -1.43 21.89
C ASP A 230 -27.59 -0.93 20.46
N GLU A 231 -27.92 0.34 20.25
CA GLU A 231 -27.76 1.00 18.95
C GLU A 231 -26.35 1.54 18.84
N LEU A 232 -25.58 1.03 17.88
CA LEU A 232 -24.21 1.48 17.66
C LEU A 232 -24.20 2.64 16.67
N ILE A 233 -24.81 2.43 15.50
CA ILE A 233 -24.77 3.38 14.39
C ILE A 233 -26.16 3.50 13.78
N VAL A 234 -26.62 4.73 13.60
CA VAL A 234 -27.91 5.04 12.97
C VAL A 234 -27.65 5.76 11.65
N VAL A 235 -28.20 5.23 10.56
CA VAL A 235 -28.22 5.87 9.24
C VAL A 235 -29.62 6.39 8.99
N ASP A 236 -29.72 7.69 8.71
CA ASP A 236 -30.99 8.30 8.38
C ASP A 236 -31.54 7.81 7.02
N GLU A 237 -32.80 8.12 6.76
CA GLU A 237 -33.38 7.96 5.43
C GLU A 237 -32.62 8.79 4.38
N SER A 238 -32.66 8.36 3.12
CA SER A 238 -31.97 9.06 2.02
C SER A 238 -32.54 10.47 1.82
N THR A 239 -31.68 11.43 1.45
CA THR A 239 -32.11 12.79 1.04
C THR A 239 -33.14 12.81 -0.09
N LYS A 240 -33.21 11.73 -0.89
CA LYS A 240 -34.20 11.55 -1.96
C LYS A 240 -35.59 11.14 -1.45
N THR A 241 -35.73 10.79 -0.17
CA THR A 241 -36.95 10.24 0.43
C THR A 241 -37.56 11.20 1.45
N THR A 242 -38.84 10.98 1.77
CA THR A 242 -39.57 11.71 2.81
C THR A 242 -39.92 10.73 3.93
N LYS A 243 -39.60 11.09 5.17
CA LYS A 243 -39.91 10.31 6.37
C LYS A 243 -41.41 10.34 6.67
N LYS A 244 -41.85 9.46 7.59
CA LYS A 244 -43.26 9.38 8.02
C LYS A 244 -43.79 10.67 8.65
N ASP A 245 -42.92 11.45 9.27
CA ASP A 245 -43.25 12.74 9.90
C ASP A 245 -43.33 13.91 8.89
N GLY A 246 -43.12 13.63 7.59
CA GLY A 246 -43.13 14.63 6.52
C GLY A 246 -41.80 15.34 6.30
N SER A 247 -40.79 15.11 7.14
CA SER A 247 -39.44 15.65 6.94
C SER A 247 -38.68 14.89 5.84
N LYS A 248 -37.63 15.51 5.28
CA LYS A 248 -36.73 14.84 4.33
C LYS A 248 -35.68 14.02 5.07
N GLY A 249 -35.24 12.92 4.47
CA GLY A 249 -34.05 12.22 4.91
C GLY A 249 -32.80 13.11 4.80
N THR A 250 -31.77 12.79 5.57
CA THR A 250 -30.51 13.56 5.61
C THR A 250 -29.30 12.78 5.13
N ALA A 251 -29.45 11.47 4.88
CA ALA A 251 -28.32 10.63 4.51
C ALA A 251 -28.04 10.64 3.01
N GLU A 252 -26.77 10.72 2.66
CA GLU A 252 -26.28 10.65 1.29
C GLU A 252 -24.88 10.03 1.27
N TYR A 253 -24.71 8.96 0.49
CA TYR A 253 -23.40 8.35 0.23
C TYR A 253 -22.94 8.60 -1.22
N VAL A 254 -21.65 8.37 -1.49
CA VAL A 254 -21.08 8.43 -2.86
C VAL A 254 -21.39 7.15 -3.64
N GLU A 255 -21.90 7.27 -4.86
CA GLU A 255 -22.39 6.12 -5.64
C GLU A 255 -21.29 5.33 -6.41
N ASP A 256 -20.11 5.91 -6.61
CA ASP A 256 -19.02 5.32 -7.40
C ASP A 256 -17.62 5.80 -6.99
N GLY A 257 -16.58 5.09 -7.43
CA GLY A 257 -15.18 5.43 -7.22
C GLY A 257 -14.63 5.01 -5.85
N GLN A 258 -13.50 5.61 -5.48
CA GLN A 258 -12.80 5.38 -4.22
C GLN A 258 -13.71 5.51 -3.01
N TYR A 259 -14.58 6.53 -3.00
CA TYR A 259 -15.46 6.80 -1.86
C TYR A 259 -16.81 6.09 -1.91
N LYS A 260 -17.01 5.16 -2.86
CA LYS A 260 -18.30 4.48 -3.03
C LYS A 260 -18.81 3.90 -1.71
N TYR A 261 -20.04 4.23 -1.34
CA TYR A 261 -20.72 3.92 -0.08
C TYR A 261 -20.24 4.66 1.18
N GLY A 262 -19.26 5.55 1.07
CA GLY A 262 -18.94 6.49 2.13
C GLY A 262 -20.02 7.56 2.22
N PHE A 263 -20.61 7.70 3.40
CA PHE A 263 -21.63 8.72 3.68
C PHE A 263 -20.99 10.09 3.87
N LYS A 264 -21.53 11.09 3.19
CA LYS A 264 -21.16 12.50 3.41
C LYS A 264 -21.89 13.09 4.61
N PHE A 265 -23.13 12.64 4.84
CA PHE A 265 -24.04 13.14 5.87
C PHE A 265 -25.01 12.04 6.33
N GLY A 266 -25.68 12.26 7.47
CA GLY A 266 -26.80 11.44 7.94
C GLY A 266 -26.42 10.15 8.67
N VAL A 267 -25.18 10.04 9.14
CA VAL A 267 -24.72 8.97 10.03
C VAL A 267 -24.61 9.52 11.45
N THR A 268 -25.18 8.82 12.42
CA THR A 268 -24.99 9.07 13.86
C THR A 268 -24.24 7.88 14.45
N ASN A 269 -22.97 8.07 14.80
CA ASN A 269 -22.18 7.07 15.50
C ASN A 269 -22.27 7.26 17.02
N LYS A 270 -22.50 6.17 17.77
CA LYS A 270 -22.55 6.14 19.23
C LYS A 270 -21.40 5.34 19.86
N VAL A 271 -20.52 4.76 19.05
CA VAL A 271 -19.33 4.02 19.47
C VAL A 271 -18.05 4.70 18.99
N SER A 272 -16.88 4.21 19.40
CA SER A 272 -15.60 4.67 18.88
C SER A 272 -15.48 4.37 17.38
N ASP A 273 -14.87 5.33 16.67
CA ASP A 273 -14.46 5.15 15.28
C ASP A 273 -13.27 4.18 15.21
N VAL A 274 -13.04 3.62 14.03
CA VAL A 274 -11.79 2.98 13.66
C VAL A 274 -10.71 4.06 13.57
N ASP A 275 -9.68 3.97 14.41
CA ASP A 275 -8.56 4.92 14.39
C ASP A 275 -7.57 4.55 13.27
N LEU A 276 -7.56 5.34 12.19
CA LEU A 276 -6.64 5.10 11.06
C LEU A 276 -5.16 5.18 11.46
N SER A 277 -4.82 5.89 12.54
CA SER A 277 -3.44 6.02 13.03
C SER A 277 -2.92 4.74 13.70
N GLU A 278 -3.80 3.79 14.02
CA GLU A 278 -3.43 2.45 14.48
C GLU A 278 -2.97 1.55 13.32
N PHE A 279 -3.29 1.91 12.07
CA PHE A 279 -2.95 1.11 10.90
C PHE A 279 -1.76 1.66 10.12
N TYR A 280 -1.46 2.94 10.31
CA TYR A 280 -0.40 3.64 9.58
C TYR A 280 0.15 4.80 10.42
N ARG A 281 1.48 4.88 10.53
CA ARG A 281 2.22 5.90 11.32
C ARG A 281 3.36 6.54 10.53
#